data_AF-A0A085ET98-F1
#
_entry.id   AF-A0A085ET98-F1
#
_cell.length_a   1.000
_cell.length_b   1.000
_cell.length_c   1.000
_cell.angle_alpha   90.00
_cell.angle_beta   90.00
_cell.angle_gamma   90.00
#
_symmetry.space_group_name_H-M   'P 1'
#
loop_
_entity.id
_entity.type
_entity.pdbx_description
1 polymer ?
#
loop_
_entity_poly.entity_id
_entity_poly.type
_entity_poly.pdbx_seq_one_letter_code
_entity_poly.pdbx_strand_id
1 'polypeptide(L)' 'MDEPKLSPFALTPARIMLLALGTLLVIIAISTSLGGINAYQQLREANSAATQTAPTEAGAAQSAPETVAP' A
#
# COMPACT_ATOMS: atom_id res chain seq x y z
N MET A 1 -8.11 39.68 -40.94
CA MET A 1 -7.04 38.86 -40.36
C MET A 1 -7.71 38.01 -39.30
N ASP A 2 -8.10 36.78 -39.64
CA ASP A 2 -8.71 35.85 -38.68
C ASP A 2 -7.61 35.25 -37.81
N GLU A 3 -7.49 35.75 -36.57
CA GLU A 3 -6.60 35.15 -35.59
C GLU A 3 -7.08 33.73 -35.28
N PRO A 4 -6.21 32.69 -35.41
CA PRO A 4 -6.60 31.33 -35.11
C PRO A 4 -6.87 31.21 -33.61
N LYS A 5 -8.16 31.29 -33.26
CA LYS A 5 -8.65 31.16 -31.87
C LYS A 5 -8.27 29.77 -31.36
N LEU A 6 -7.33 29.75 -30.42
CA LEU A 6 -6.85 28.53 -29.80
C LEU A 6 -8.05 27.77 -29.19
N SER A 7 -8.35 26.60 -29.74
CA SER A 7 -9.49 25.79 -29.28
C SER A 7 -9.34 25.46 -27.78
N PRO A 8 -10.45 25.44 -27.00
CA PRO A 8 -10.41 25.01 -25.61
C PRO A 8 -9.90 23.57 -25.43
N PHE A 9 -9.98 22.75 -26.48
CA PHE A 9 -9.43 21.39 -26.53
C PHE A 9 -8.06 21.30 -27.21
N ALA A 10 -7.47 22.43 -27.61
CA ALA A 10 -6.10 22.43 -28.13
C ALA A 10 -5.14 21.91 -27.07
N LEU A 11 -4.38 20.87 -27.40
CA LEU A 11 -3.40 20.26 -26.52
C LEU A 11 -2.13 21.13 -26.48
N THR A 12 -2.13 22.11 -25.58
CA THR A 12 -0.92 22.88 -25.27
C THR A 12 -0.05 22.11 -24.27
N PRO A 13 1.28 22.31 -24.28
CA PRO A 13 2.20 21.64 -23.35
C PRO A 13 1.77 21.77 -21.88
N ALA A 14 1.28 22.95 -21.49
CA ALA A 14 0.76 23.21 -20.15
C ALA A 14 -0.49 22.37 -19.82
N ARG A 15 -1.43 22.24 -20.78
CA ARG A 15 -2.64 21.40 -20.60
C ARG A 15 -2.29 19.93 -20.51
N ILE A 16 -1.31 19.46 -21.30
CA ILE A 16 -0.81 18.08 -21.22
C ILE A 16 -0.25 17.79 -19.82
N MET A 17 0.57 18.71 -19.28
CA MET A 17 1.09 18.57 -17.91
C MET A 17 -0.03 18.51 -16.86
N LEU A 18 -1.06 19.36 -17.00
CA LEU A 18 -2.20 19.36 -16.08
C LEU A 18 -3.01 18.06 -16.20
N LEU A 19 -3.24 17.57 -17.41
CA LEU A 19 -3.92 16.28 -17.64
C LEU A 19 -3.12 15.11 -17.06
N ALA A 20 -1.80 15.10 -17.22
CA ALA A 20 -0.94 14.08 -16.64
C ALA A 20 -1.00 14.10 -15.10
N LEU A 21 -0.89 15.30 -14.49
CA LEU A 21 -0.99 15.46 -13.04
C LEU A 21 -2.37 15.07 -12.50
N GLY A 22 -3.44 15.46 -13.19
CA GLY A 22 -4.81 15.09 -12.83
C GLY A 22 -5.04 13.58 -12.94
N THR A 23 -4.55 12.95 -14.00
CA THR A 23 -4.65 11.50 -14.18
C THR A 23 -3.90 10.76 -13.08
N LEU A 24 -2.70 11.22 -12.72
CA LEU A 24 -1.92 10.66 -11.62
C LEU A 24 -2.69 10.70 -10.29
N LEU A 25 -3.31 11.84 -9.97
CA LEU A 25 -4.13 11.97 -8.75
C LEU A 25 -5.33 11.03 -8.75
N VAL A 26 -6.00 10.87 -9.90
CA VAL A 26 -7.13 9.94 -10.03
C VAL A 26 -6.69 8.50 -9.77
N ILE A 27 -5.55 8.08 -10.33
CA ILE A 27 -4.99 6.74 -10.10
C ILE A 27 -4.69 6.52 -8.62
N ILE A 28 -4.05 7.49 -7.96
CA ILE A 28 -3.74 7.41 -6.53
C ILE A 28 -5.03 7.33 -5.71
N ALA A 29 -6.03 8.15 -6.01
CA ALA A 29 -7.31 8.15 -5.31
C ALA A 29 -8.02 6.80 -5.41
N ILE A 30 -8.09 6.23 -6.62
CA ILE A 30 -8.66 4.89 -6.85
C ILE A 30 -7.87 3.85 -6.06
N SER A 31 -6.54 3.85 -6.16
CA SER A 31 -5.67 2.89 -5.46
C SER A 31 -5.84 2.96 -3.94
N THR A 32 -5.98 4.16 -3.41
CA THR A 32 -6.22 4.39 -1.98
C THR A 32 -7.61 3.90 -1.58
N SER A 33 -8.63 4.19 -2.39
CA SER A 33 -10.01 3.76 -2.14
C SER A 33 -10.21 2.25 -2.24
N LEU A 34 -9.48 1.56 -3.12
CA LEU A 34 -9.62 0.11 -3.34
C LEU A 34 -8.80 -0.75 -2.38
N GLY A 35 -7.81 -0.20 -1.67
CA GLY A 35 -7.07 -1.04 -0.73
C GLY A 35 -5.79 -0.50 -0.11
N GLY A 36 -5.37 0.74 -0.40
CA GLY A 36 -4.12 1.29 0.15
C GLY A 36 -4.03 1.26 1.68
N ILE A 37 -5.14 1.49 2.39
CA ILE A 37 -5.20 1.42 3.86
C ILE A 37 -5.56 0.00 4.35
N ASN A 38 -6.27 -0.78 3.53
CA ASN A 38 -6.77 -2.10 3.88
C ASN A 38 -5.65 -3.16 3.90
N ALA A 39 -4.64 -3.06 3.02
CA ALA A 39 -3.56 -4.04 2.95
C ALA A 39 -2.74 -4.13 4.26
N TYR A 40 -2.46 -2.98 4.91
CA TYR A 40 -1.76 -2.97 6.19
C TYR A 40 -2.62 -3.53 7.34
N GLN A 41 -3.92 -3.26 7.35
CA GLN A 41 -4.85 -3.84 8.32
C GLN A 41 -4.98 -5.35 8.12
N GLN A 42 -5.11 -5.83 6.89
CA GLN A 42 -5.16 -7.26 6.56
C GLN A 42 -3.88 -7.98 6.97
N LEU A 43 -2.70 -7.40 6.73
CA LEU A 43 -1.43 -8.00 7.15
C LEU A 43 -1.31 -8.03 8.68
N ARG A 44 -1.78 -6.99 9.38
CA ARG A 44 -1.80 -6.95 10.84
C ARG A 44 -2.80 -7.95 11.43
N GLU A 45 -3.99 -8.06 10.85
CA GLU A 45 -5.02 -9.03 11.25
C GLU A 45 -4.56 -10.47 10.97
N ALA A 46 -3.96 -10.73 9.81
CA ALA A 46 -3.38 -12.03 9.48
C ALA A 46 -2.23 -12.41 10.43
N ASN A 47 -1.35 -11.46 10.76
CA ASN A 47 -0.28 -11.66 11.74
C ASN A 47 -0.86 -11.90 13.15
N SER A 48 -1.87 -11.14 13.56
CA SER A 48 -2.55 -11.34 14.84
C SER A 48 -3.25 -12.69 14.91
N ALA A 49 -3.92 -13.13 13.84
CA ALA A 49 -4.55 -14.45 13.75
C ALA A 49 -3.51 -15.58 13.78
N ALA A 50 -2.39 -15.43 13.06
CA ALA A 50 -1.29 -16.40 13.09
C ALA A 50 -0.62 -16.50 14.47
N THR A 51 -0.42 -15.37 15.14
CA THR A 51 0.20 -15.31 16.48
C THR A 51 -0.76 -15.79 17.57
N GLN A 52 -2.06 -15.55 17.44
CA GLN A 52 -3.09 -16.11 18.35
C GLN A 52 -3.29 -17.61 18.15
N THR A 53 -3.00 -18.15 16.96
CA THR A 53 -3.07 -19.59 16.65
C THR A 53 -1.80 -20.36 17.05
N ALA A 54 -0.83 -19.70 17.67
CA ALA A 54 0.39 -20.33 18.17
C ALA A 54 0.43 -20.60 19.70
N PRO A 55 -0.53 -21.33 20.29
CA PRO A 55 -0.25 -22.10 21.50
C PRO A 55 0.08 -23.54 21.09
N THR A 56 1.37 -23.93 21.09
CA THR A 56 1.87 -25.21 21.66
C THR A 56 3.23 -25.72 21.13
N GLU A 57 3.69 -25.45 19.90
CA GLU A 57 4.86 -26.22 19.39
C GLU A 57 6.24 -25.56 19.47
N ALA A 58 6.36 -24.25 19.72
CA ALA A 58 7.68 -23.60 19.81
C ALA A 58 8.30 -23.61 21.23
N GLY A 59 7.55 -24.00 22.27
CA GLY A 59 8.00 -23.95 23.67
C GLY A 59 8.66 -25.24 24.19
N ALA A 60 8.54 -26.36 23.48
CA ALA A 60 8.99 -27.67 23.97
C ALA A 60 10.44 -28.04 23.60
N ALA A 61 11.11 -27.26 22.75
CA ALA A 61 12.50 -27.54 22.33
C ALA A 61 13.55 -26.72 23.10
N GLN A 62 13.14 -25.84 24.02
CA GLN A 62 14.07 -24.90 24.69
C GLN A 62 14.15 -25.06 26.21
N SER A 63 13.65 -26.18 26.74
CA SER A 63 13.71 -26.53 28.17
C SER A 63 14.45 -27.85 28.39
N ALA A 64 15.69 -27.93 27.89
CA ALA A 64 16.70 -28.77 28.53
C ALA A 64 17.47 -27.87 29.51
N PRO A 65 17.29 -28.02 30.83
CA PRO A 65 18.09 -27.28 31.79
C PRO A 65 19.48 -27.90 31.79
N GLU A 66 20.43 -27.27 31.11
CA GLU A 66 21.85 -27.50 31.38
C GLU A 66 22.13 -26.90 32.77
N THR A 67 21.97 -27.72 33.79
CA THR A 67 22.35 -27.41 35.17
C THR A 67 22.97 -28.68 35.77
N VAL A 68 24.00 -28.48 36.61
CA VAL A 68 24.91 -29.43 37.27
C VAL A 68 26.24 -29.57 36.49
N ALA A 69 27.21 -28.63 36.59
CA ALA A 69 28.14 -28.30 37.70
C ALA A 69 29.21 -29.38 38.00
N PRO A 70 30.30 -29.06 38.72
CA PRO A 70 31.38 -28.09 38.50
C PRO A 70 32.61 -28.68 37.75
#